data_AF-A0A1I8PAW4-F1
#
_entry.id   AF-A0A1I8PAW4-F1
#
_cell.length_a   1.000
_cell.length_b   1.000
_cell.length_c   1.000
_cell.angle_alpha   90.00
_cell.angle_beta   90.00
_cell.angle_gamma   90.00
#
_symmetry.space_group_name_H-M   'P 1'
#
loop_
_entity.id
_entity.type
_entity.pdbx_description
1 polymer ?
#
loop_
_entity_poly.entity_id
_entity_poly.type
_entity_poly.pdbx_seq_one_letter_code
_entity_poly.pdbx_strand_id
1 'polypeptide(L)'
;MKKSNTANTILSSLPTSPTMSAHHSYVGSKASLHSSRSSRSSLNHTTANTKSNKIDLEIETILEKAKFYTSVCLGTTAILSVFTFLFLIPFVVDPAISTIIADYDPVPVTCIVIDHIQAAGIKNCTWSSCREGCTSSPNKCHQLYVNYTRIPFAEWEKNPRDLETVLWDVSYTKFLINSEGCGYPPTTNCSIFAQQYGFQHIGEPFPCYYSRAYPEVVIGRYSWENNLFHLLLSLIIPTVLFALSIGVLSYWYCPCCDNACNKSSRVYAEKFPTKEEIANCMKCNPEKSISLNSY
;
A
#
# COMPACT_ATOMS: atom_id res chain seq x y z
N MET A 1 44.68 -13.52 34.93
CA MET A 1 44.59 -12.57 36.09
C MET A 1 43.75 -11.40 35.62
N LYS A 2 42.71 -10.87 36.30
CA LYS A 2 42.08 -11.12 37.61
C LYS A 2 40.54 -11.08 37.45
N LYS A 3 39.80 -11.74 38.35
CA LYS A 3 38.33 -11.64 38.51
C LYS A 3 37.93 -10.40 39.31
N SER A 4 36.70 -9.89 39.19
CA SER A 4 35.64 -10.06 40.23
C SER A 4 34.28 -9.43 39.85
N ASN A 5 33.21 -9.91 40.48
CA ASN A 5 31.79 -9.54 40.30
C ASN A 5 31.34 -8.46 41.32
N THR A 6 30.11 -7.93 41.20
CA THR A 6 28.93 -8.20 42.09
C THR A 6 27.71 -7.33 41.66
N ALA A 7 26.48 -7.68 42.08
CA ALA A 7 25.20 -7.18 41.56
C ALA A 7 24.28 -6.47 42.60
N ASN A 8 23.22 -5.79 42.12
CA ASN A 8 21.82 -5.68 42.63
C ASN A 8 21.14 -4.34 42.20
N THR A 9 20.03 -4.33 41.43
CA THR A 9 18.57 -4.32 41.81
C THR A 9 18.11 -2.97 42.43
N ILE A 10 17.09 -2.24 41.90
CA ILE A 10 15.62 -2.38 42.15
C ILE A 10 14.79 -1.37 41.28
N LEU A 11 13.67 -1.82 40.67
CA LEU A 11 12.37 -1.15 40.26
C LEU A 11 12.37 0.25 39.58
N SER A 12 11.36 0.72 38.82
CA SER A 12 9.95 0.36 38.51
C SER A 12 9.52 1.08 37.19
N SER A 13 8.34 0.96 36.55
CA SER A 13 7.27 -0.08 36.41
C SER A 13 6.30 0.33 35.27
N LEU A 14 5.69 -0.62 34.56
CA LEU A 14 4.57 -0.40 33.60
C LEU A 14 3.20 -0.45 34.31
N PRO A 15 2.09 -0.06 33.64
CA PRO A 15 1.01 -1.07 33.50
C PRO A 15 0.20 -1.04 32.18
N THR A 16 -0.41 -2.19 31.88
CA THR A 16 -1.36 -2.46 30.80
C THR A 16 -2.81 -2.62 31.28
N SER A 17 -3.73 -2.75 30.32
CA SER A 17 -5.19 -2.96 30.38
C SER A 17 -5.78 -3.82 31.52
N PRO A 18 -7.04 -3.58 31.92
CA PRO A 18 -7.84 -4.52 32.71
C PRO A 18 -8.94 -5.23 31.90
N THR A 19 -8.99 -6.56 32.04
CA THR A 19 -10.18 -7.40 31.83
C THR A 19 -10.61 -7.92 33.21
N MET A 20 -11.91 -7.92 33.52
CA MET A 20 -12.41 -8.49 34.78
C MET A 20 -13.61 -9.41 34.56
N SER A 21 -13.48 -10.64 35.05
CA SER A 21 -14.56 -11.61 35.24
C SER A 21 -14.66 -11.93 36.73
N ALA A 22 -15.87 -12.19 37.23
CA ALA A 22 -16.15 -12.27 38.67
C ALA A 22 -16.46 -13.70 39.14
N HIS A 23 -16.03 -14.06 40.35
CA HIS A 23 -16.53 -15.21 41.10
C HIS A 23 -16.30 -15.06 42.62
N HIS A 24 -17.38 -15.19 43.40
CA HIS A 24 -17.50 -15.65 44.81
C HIS A 24 -18.96 -15.31 45.22
N SER A 25 -19.89 -16.20 45.59
CA SER A 25 -19.90 -17.41 46.44
C SER A 25 -19.83 -17.14 47.94
N TYR A 26 -20.97 -17.01 48.64
CA TYR A 26 -21.43 -17.95 49.72
C TYR A 26 -22.74 -17.51 50.47
N VAL A 27 -23.39 -18.48 51.15
CA VAL A 27 -24.50 -18.40 52.14
C VAL A 27 -25.88 -17.88 51.62
N GLY A 28 -27.06 -18.47 51.91
CA GLY A 28 -27.39 -19.75 52.55
C GLY A 28 -28.41 -19.65 53.71
N SER A 29 -29.72 -19.86 53.47
CA SER A 29 -30.67 -20.40 54.49
C SER A 29 -32.09 -20.73 53.98
N LYS A 30 -32.50 -21.97 54.25
CA LYS A 30 -33.85 -22.47 54.64
C LYS A 30 -35.10 -21.99 53.88
N ALA A 31 -35.70 -22.94 53.14
CA ALA A 31 -37.12 -22.97 52.84
C ALA A 31 -37.88 -23.85 53.85
N SER A 32 -39.14 -23.52 54.14
CA SER A 32 -40.09 -24.37 54.87
C SER A 32 -41.51 -24.20 54.32
N LEU A 33 -42.34 -25.24 54.52
CA LEU A 33 -43.74 -25.41 54.07
C LEU A 33 -44.64 -24.23 54.57
N HIS A 34 -45.85 -23.96 54.06
CA HIS A 34 -46.89 -24.89 53.58
C HIS A 34 -47.96 -24.20 52.69
N SER A 35 -48.71 -25.00 51.92
CA SER A 35 -49.95 -24.75 51.16
C SER A 35 -50.74 -23.43 51.36
N SER A 36 -51.19 -22.81 50.25
CA SER A 36 -52.64 -22.67 49.97
C SER A 36 -53.02 -22.13 48.57
N ARG A 37 -53.84 -22.94 47.88
CA ARG A 37 -55.06 -22.57 47.12
C ARG A 37 -55.02 -21.42 46.07
N SER A 38 -55.11 -21.85 44.80
CA SER A 38 -55.81 -21.22 43.67
C SER A 38 -56.56 -19.89 43.90
N SER A 39 -56.23 -18.90 43.07
CA SER A 39 -57.21 -18.04 42.38
C SER A 39 -56.66 -17.58 41.03
N ARG A 40 -57.45 -17.77 39.96
CA ARG A 40 -57.18 -17.14 38.65
C ARG A 40 -57.60 -15.68 38.70
N SER A 41 -56.70 -14.76 38.34
CA SER A 41 -57.09 -13.51 37.68
C SER A 41 -56.00 -13.04 36.71
N SER A 42 -56.43 -12.94 35.46
CA SER A 42 -55.72 -12.41 34.31
C SER A 42 -55.15 -11.00 34.51
N LEU A 43 -53.82 -10.83 34.44
CA LEU A 43 -53.15 -9.69 33.78
C LEU A 43 -51.62 -9.94 33.69
N ASN A 44 -51.11 -10.35 32.53
CA ASN A 44 -49.65 -10.42 32.29
C ASN A 44 -49.24 -10.42 30.80
N HIS A 45 -50.10 -9.90 29.91
CA HIS A 45 -49.82 -9.86 28.46
C HIS A 45 -49.16 -8.54 27.98
N THR A 46 -49.03 -7.56 28.87
CA THR A 46 -48.46 -6.23 28.58
C THR A 46 -46.98 -6.12 28.93
N THR A 47 -46.52 -6.74 30.02
CA THR A 47 -45.15 -6.61 30.54
C THR A 47 -44.07 -7.26 29.67
N ALA A 48 -44.39 -8.34 28.94
CA ALA A 48 -43.47 -8.91 27.96
C ALA A 48 -43.33 -8.04 26.70
N ASN A 49 -44.44 -7.48 26.23
CA ASN A 49 -44.52 -6.69 25.00
C ASN A 49 -43.75 -5.35 25.15
N THR A 50 -43.91 -4.66 26.28
CA THR A 50 -43.14 -3.45 26.61
C THR A 50 -41.63 -3.71 26.72
N LYS A 51 -41.23 -4.94 27.08
CA LYS A 51 -39.80 -5.29 27.24
C LYS A 51 -39.13 -5.62 25.91
N SER A 52 -39.83 -6.27 24.96
CA SER A 52 -39.34 -6.43 23.59
C SER A 52 -39.20 -5.07 22.91
N ASN A 53 -40.30 -4.30 22.85
CA ASN A 53 -40.32 -3.00 22.17
C ASN A 53 -39.24 -2.04 22.68
N LYS A 54 -38.88 -2.10 23.97
CA LYS A 54 -37.77 -1.31 24.51
C LYS A 54 -36.40 -1.77 23.98
N ILE A 55 -36.17 -3.08 23.89
CA ILE A 55 -34.93 -3.66 23.35
C ILE A 55 -34.82 -3.36 21.85
N ASP A 56 -35.92 -3.49 21.11
CA ASP A 56 -35.98 -3.22 19.67
C ASP A 56 -35.64 -1.73 19.37
N LEU A 57 -36.20 -0.78 20.13
CA LEU A 57 -35.85 0.65 20.06
C LEU A 57 -34.40 0.96 20.47
N GLU A 58 -33.85 0.25 21.47
CA GLU A 58 -32.44 0.37 21.85
C GLU A 58 -31.51 -0.17 20.74
N ILE A 59 -31.90 -1.23 20.03
CA ILE A 59 -31.16 -1.78 18.88
C ILE A 59 -31.18 -0.82 17.68
N GLU A 60 -32.35 -0.27 17.31
CA GLU A 60 -32.47 0.70 16.22
C GLU A 60 -31.58 1.93 16.46
N THR A 61 -31.63 2.51 17.67
CA THR A 61 -30.81 3.70 18.01
C THR A 61 -29.31 3.41 18.12
N ILE A 62 -28.91 2.17 18.44
CA ILE A 62 -27.51 1.73 18.34
C ILE A 62 -27.08 1.56 16.87
N LEU A 63 -27.95 1.00 16.03
CA LEU A 63 -27.70 0.79 14.60
C LEU A 63 -27.58 2.10 13.83
N GLU A 64 -28.40 3.10 14.13
CA GLU A 64 -28.29 4.45 13.56
C GLU A 64 -26.96 5.12 13.91
N LYS A 65 -26.55 5.04 15.19
CA LYS A 65 -25.25 5.57 15.65
C LYS A 65 -24.10 4.84 14.97
N ALA A 66 -24.15 3.50 14.89
CA ALA A 66 -23.15 2.71 14.18
C ALA A 66 -23.07 3.10 12.70
N LYS A 67 -24.21 3.19 11.99
CA LYS A 67 -24.28 3.64 10.59
C LYS A 67 -23.66 5.02 10.41
N PHE A 68 -23.96 5.98 11.30
CA PHE A 68 -23.37 7.32 11.26
C PHE A 68 -21.85 7.30 11.46
N TYR A 69 -21.33 6.68 12.52
CA TYR A 69 -19.88 6.64 12.78
C TYR A 69 -19.11 5.86 11.71
N THR A 70 -19.64 4.73 11.23
CA THR A 70 -19.01 3.98 10.14
C THR A 70 -19.07 4.76 8.83
N SER A 71 -20.15 5.48 8.54
CA SER A 71 -20.25 6.36 7.36
C SER A 71 -19.18 7.45 7.37
N VAL A 72 -19.02 8.16 8.50
CA VAL A 72 -17.97 9.18 8.67
C VAL A 72 -16.57 8.57 8.52
N CYS A 73 -16.34 7.39 9.11
CA CYS A 73 -15.06 6.67 9.00
C CYS A 73 -14.75 6.26 7.55
N LEU A 74 -15.67 5.62 6.85
CA LEU A 74 -15.48 5.24 5.44
C LEU A 74 -15.30 6.45 4.53
N GLY A 75 -16.00 7.56 4.81
CA GLY A 75 -15.83 8.82 4.10
C GLY A 75 -14.41 9.38 4.25
N THR A 76 -13.86 9.43 5.47
CA THR A 76 -12.48 9.88 5.70
C THR A 76 -11.45 8.89 5.13
N THR A 77 -11.68 7.58 5.23
CA THR A 77 -10.84 6.56 4.59
C THR A 77 -10.81 6.70 3.07
N ALA A 78 -11.95 6.95 2.42
CA ALA A 78 -12.02 7.17 0.98
C ALA A 78 -11.20 8.41 0.55
N ILE A 79 -11.37 9.53 1.26
CA ILE A 79 -10.61 10.77 1.00
C ILE A 79 -9.11 10.54 1.19
N LEU A 80 -8.69 9.94 2.31
CA LEU A 80 -7.29 9.63 2.56
C LEU A 80 -6.70 8.67 1.53
N SER A 81 -7.46 7.66 1.09
CA SER A 81 -7.02 6.71 0.06
C SER A 81 -6.73 7.40 -1.28
N VAL A 82 -7.56 8.38 -1.69
CA VAL A 82 -7.32 9.18 -2.89
C VAL A 82 -6.05 10.04 -2.74
N PHE A 83 -5.88 10.75 -1.62
CA PHE A 83 -4.67 11.54 -1.38
C PHE A 83 -3.40 10.67 -1.36
N THR A 84 -3.42 9.55 -0.63
CA THR A 84 -2.30 8.60 -0.61
C THR A 84 -1.99 8.07 -2.00
N PHE A 85 -3.00 7.72 -2.80
CA PHE A 85 -2.80 7.27 -4.18
C PHE A 85 -2.12 8.35 -5.05
N LEU A 86 -2.60 9.60 -4.98
CA LEU A 86 -2.02 10.72 -5.73
C LEU A 86 -0.55 10.99 -5.39
N PHE A 87 -0.12 10.79 -4.13
CA PHE A 87 1.30 10.87 -3.76
C PHE A 87 2.11 9.63 -4.18
N LEU A 88 1.52 8.44 -4.17
CA LEU A 88 2.22 7.21 -4.57
C LEU A 88 2.54 7.17 -6.08
N ILE A 89 1.79 7.87 -6.93
CA ILE A 89 2.06 7.94 -8.37
C ILE A 89 3.50 8.44 -8.67
N PRO A 90 3.87 9.70 -8.35
CA PRO A 90 5.19 10.23 -8.69
C PRO A 90 6.35 9.60 -7.91
N PHE A 91 6.10 8.99 -6.74
CA PHE A 91 7.15 8.40 -5.91
C PHE A 91 7.39 6.91 -6.13
N VAL A 92 6.39 6.14 -6.59
CA VAL A 92 6.47 4.67 -6.70
C VAL A 92 6.06 4.19 -8.10
N VAL A 93 4.97 4.72 -8.65
CA VAL A 93 4.43 4.23 -9.93
C VAL A 93 5.31 4.68 -11.10
N ASP A 94 5.61 5.98 -11.20
CA ASP A 94 6.36 6.53 -12.34
C ASP A 94 7.79 5.91 -12.46
N PRO A 95 8.61 5.82 -11.39
CA PRO A 95 9.93 5.18 -11.47
C PRO A 95 9.88 3.68 -11.80
N ALA A 96 8.87 2.96 -11.30
CA ALA A 96 8.75 1.53 -11.55
C ALA A 96 8.20 1.23 -12.96
N ILE A 97 7.31 2.06 -13.50
CA ILE A 97 6.89 1.99 -14.91
C ILE A 97 8.07 2.28 -15.85
N SER A 98 8.82 3.37 -15.58
CA SER A 98 10.08 3.72 -16.29
C SER A 98 11.02 2.52 -16.37
N THR A 99 11.26 1.87 -15.23
CA THR A 99 12.14 0.69 -15.12
C THR A 99 11.65 -0.52 -15.92
N ILE A 100 10.33 -0.74 -16.01
CA ILE A 100 9.73 -1.86 -16.76
C ILE A 100 9.76 -1.59 -18.27
N ILE A 101 9.46 -0.36 -18.71
CA ILE A 101 9.47 0.03 -20.14
C ILE A 101 10.89 -0.08 -20.73
N ALA A 102 11.92 0.12 -19.91
CA ALA A 102 13.31 -0.02 -20.33
C ALA A 102 13.73 -1.46 -20.69
N ASP A 103 12.93 -2.51 -20.43
CA ASP A 103 13.21 -3.92 -20.78
C ASP A 103 14.68 -4.32 -20.55
N TYR A 104 15.13 -4.26 -19.29
CA TYR A 104 16.45 -4.73 -18.89
C TYR A 104 16.50 -6.26 -18.93
N ASP A 105 17.57 -6.81 -19.51
CA ASP A 105 17.78 -8.25 -19.48
C ASP A 105 18.04 -8.72 -18.04
N PRO A 106 17.37 -9.78 -17.53
CA PRO A 106 17.60 -10.28 -16.18
C PRO A 106 18.94 -11.02 -16.01
N VAL A 107 19.62 -11.39 -17.10
CA VAL A 107 20.94 -12.03 -17.04
C VAL A 107 22.03 -10.95 -17.04
N PRO A 108 22.91 -10.88 -16.03
CA PRO A 108 23.98 -9.89 -16.01
C PRO A 108 25.03 -10.22 -17.08
N VAL A 109 25.35 -9.21 -17.88
CA VAL A 109 26.39 -9.23 -18.91
C VAL A 109 27.67 -8.58 -18.40
N THR A 110 28.73 -8.59 -19.21
CA THR A 110 30.04 -8.08 -18.81
C THR A 110 30.23 -6.62 -19.21
N CYS A 111 30.46 -5.75 -18.22
CA CYS A 111 30.89 -4.35 -18.42
C CYS A 111 32.35 -4.16 -17.97
N ILE A 112 33.04 -3.17 -18.56
CA ILE A 112 34.27 -2.57 -18.02
C ILE A 112 34.10 -1.06 -17.91
N VAL A 113 34.67 -0.44 -16.88
CA VAL A 113 34.73 1.04 -16.79
C VAL A 113 35.89 1.53 -17.63
N ILE A 114 35.61 2.47 -18.54
CA ILE A 114 36.62 3.04 -19.45
C ILE A 114 37.00 4.47 -19.08
N ASP A 115 36.09 5.22 -18.44
CA ASP A 115 36.31 6.61 -18.04
C ASP A 115 35.46 6.93 -16.81
N HIS A 116 35.99 7.80 -15.95
CA HIS A 116 35.31 8.29 -14.76
C HIS A 116 35.57 9.78 -14.60
N ILE A 117 34.53 10.58 -14.86
CA ILE A 117 34.57 12.02 -14.70
C ILE A 117 33.92 12.38 -13.35
N GLN A 118 34.68 13.05 -12.49
CA GLN A 118 34.13 13.69 -11.29
C GLN A 118 33.96 15.19 -11.56
N ALA A 119 32.70 15.63 -11.67
CA ALA A 119 32.37 17.02 -11.97
C ALA A 119 31.67 17.70 -10.78
N ALA A 120 31.76 19.03 -10.76
CA ALA A 120 31.11 19.87 -9.76
C ALA A 120 30.40 21.06 -10.42
N GLY A 121 29.31 21.50 -9.79
CA GLY A 121 28.45 22.58 -10.27
C GLY A 121 27.31 22.08 -11.17
N ILE A 122 26.13 22.70 -10.99
CA ILE A 122 24.85 22.29 -11.62
C ILE A 122 24.95 22.18 -13.15
N LYS A 123 25.73 23.06 -13.81
CA LYS A 123 25.89 23.05 -15.28
C LYS A 123 26.71 21.86 -15.81
N ASN A 124 27.63 21.33 -15.02
CA ASN A 124 28.50 20.22 -15.41
C ASN A 124 27.88 18.86 -15.04
N CYS A 125 27.01 18.86 -14.02
CA CYS A 125 26.27 17.68 -13.55
C CYS A 125 24.90 17.53 -14.23
N THR A 126 24.87 17.51 -15.57
CA THR A 126 23.64 17.24 -16.35
C THR A 126 23.09 15.83 -16.11
N TRP A 127 23.95 14.88 -15.78
CA TRP A 127 23.62 13.54 -15.31
C TRP A 127 24.69 13.05 -14.32
N SER A 128 24.40 11.97 -13.60
CA SER A 128 25.31 11.28 -12.68
C SER A 128 24.98 9.80 -12.63
N SER A 129 25.98 8.94 -12.52
CA SER A 129 25.86 7.49 -12.33
C SER A 129 25.19 7.11 -11.02
N CYS A 130 25.35 7.95 -9.99
CA CYS A 130 24.69 7.78 -8.70
C CYS A 130 24.36 9.15 -8.11
N ARG A 131 23.17 9.28 -7.53
CA ARG A 131 22.71 10.46 -6.81
C ARG A 131 22.00 10.09 -5.50
N GLU A 132 22.42 10.71 -4.40
CA GLU A 132 21.72 10.63 -3.12
C GLU A 132 20.56 11.64 -3.13
N GLY A 133 19.34 11.09 -3.16
CA GLY A 133 18.09 11.81 -3.35
C GLY A 133 17.68 11.94 -4.83
N CYS A 134 16.46 11.54 -5.16
CA CYS A 134 15.95 11.65 -6.53
C CYS A 134 15.43 13.06 -6.85
N THR A 135 14.99 13.83 -5.85
CA THR A 135 14.45 15.19 -5.99
C THR A 135 15.49 16.32 -5.86
N SER A 136 16.72 16.01 -5.45
CA SER A 136 17.80 16.96 -5.24
C SER A 136 18.67 17.12 -6.50
N SER A 137 19.05 18.36 -6.84
CA SER A 137 20.08 18.62 -7.87
C SER A 137 21.48 18.42 -7.28
N PRO A 138 22.35 17.57 -7.87
CA PRO A 138 23.67 17.29 -7.32
C PRO A 138 24.66 18.41 -7.65
N ASN A 139 25.31 18.97 -6.62
CA ASN A 139 26.40 19.93 -6.79
C ASN A 139 27.77 19.27 -7.06
N LYS A 140 27.86 17.95 -6.86
CA LYS A 140 28.99 17.09 -7.21
C LYS A 140 28.42 15.80 -7.79
N CYS A 141 28.97 15.31 -8.89
CA CYS A 141 28.51 14.12 -9.59
C CYS A 141 29.68 13.25 -10.03
N HIS A 142 29.38 11.95 -10.14
CA HIS A 142 30.27 10.95 -10.70
C HIS A 142 29.63 10.48 -12.01
N GLN A 143 30.39 10.54 -13.10
CA GLN A 143 29.96 10.17 -14.44
C GLN A 143 30.88 9.04 -14.91
N LEU A 144 30.40 7.80 -14.80
CA LEU A 144 31.12 6.60 -15.20
C LEU A 144 30.65 6.18 -16.59
N TYR A 145 31.59 6.06 -17.52
CA TYR A 145 31.35 5.51 -18.84
C TYR A 145 31.92 4.09 -18.91
N VAL A 146 31.15 3.20 -19.53
CA VAL A 146 31.50 1.79 -19.66
C VAL A 146 31.40 1.33 -21.10
N ASN A 147 32.15 0.27 -21.41
CA ASN A 147 31.86 -0.59 -22.56
C ASN A 147 31.22 -1.86 -22.04
N TYR A 148 30.27 -2.42 -22.78
CA TYR A 148 29.69 -3.72 -22.45
C TYR A 148 29.65 -4.65 -23.65
N THR A 149 29.69 -5.94 -23.36
CA THR A 149 29.40 -7.01 -24.30
C THR A 149 28.26 -7.85 -23.75
N ARG A 150 27.45 -8.44 -24.62
CA ARG A 150 26.30 -9.30 -24.27
C ARG A 150 26.73 -10.70 -23.75
N ILE A 151 28.03 -10.97 -23.66
CA ILE A 151 28.57 -12.17 -23.01
C ILE A 151 28.20 -12.15 -21.52
N PRO A 152 27.46 -13.17 -21.01
CA PRO A 152 27.09 -13.25 -19.61
C PRO A 152 28.32 -13.24 -18.69
N PHE A 153 28.26 -12.51 -17.58
CA PHE A 153 29.40 -12.39 -16.66
C PHE A 153 29.89 -13.75 -16.14
N ALA A 154 28.96 -14.69 -15.89
CA ALA A 154 29.27 -16.06 -15.47
C ALA A 154 29.95 -16.94 -16.55
N GLU A 155 30.02 -16.50 -17.81
CA GLU A 155 30.90 -17.09 -18.83
C GLU A 155 32.30 -16.46 -18.76
N TRP A 156 32.35 -15.14 -18.60
CA TRP A 156 33.60 -14.37 -18.49
C TRP A 156 34.45 -14.81 -17.30
N GLU A 157 33.85 -15.05 -16.13
CA GLU A 157 34.54 -15.59 -14.95
C GLU A 157 35.18 -16.96 -15.20
N LYS A 158 34.63 -17.77 -16.11
CA LYS A 158 35.14 -19.11 -16.44
C LYS A 158 36.21 -19.07 -17.51
N ASN A 159 36.04 -18.21 -18.50
CA ASN A 159 36.96 -18.02 -19.63
C ASN A 159 37.23 -16.52 -19.82
N PRO A 160 38.11 -15.91 -19.01
CA PRO A 160 38.46 -14.50 -19.16
C PRO A 160 39.01 -14.24 -20.56
N ARG A 161 38.48 -13.20 -21.23
CA ARG A 161 38.91 -12.79 -22.56
C ARG A 161 39.80 -11.56 -22.44
N ASP A 162 40.76 -11.43 -23.35
CA ASP A 162 41.68 -10.29 -23.37
C ASP A 162 40.96 -9.02 -23.84
N LEU A 163 41.07 -7.94 -23.05
CA LEU A 163 40.34 -6.68 -23.22
C LEU A 163 40.58 -6.02 -24.58
N GLU A 164 41.77 -6.18 -25.16
CA GLU A 164 42.14 -5.63 -26.47
C GLU A 164 41.50 -6.41 -27.65
N THR A 165 41.17 -7.68 -27.44
CA THR A 165 40.62 -8.59 -28.48
C THR A 165 39.10 -8.71 -28.46
N VAL A 166 38.45 -8.26 -27.38
CA VAL A 166 37.00 -8.37 -27.19
C VAL A 166 36.27 -7.34 -28.05
N LEU A 167 35.34 -7.84 -28.86
CA LEU A 167 34.38 -7.00 -29.57
C LEU A 167 33.32 -6.52 -28.59
N TRP A 168 33.39 -5.24 -28.21
CA TRP A 168 32.37 -4.58 -27.40
C TRP A 168 31.10 -4.33 -28.23
N ASP A 169 29.94 -4.78 -27.73
CA ASP A 169 28.65 -4.58 -28.40
C ASP A 169 28.26 -3.09 -28.43
N VAL A 170 28.54 -2.38 -27.33
CA VAL A 170 28.37 -0.93 -27.21
C VAL A 170 29.52 -0.37 -26.37
N SER A 171 30.03 0.79 -26.79
CA SER A 171 31.12 1.51 -26.13
C SER A 171 30.68 2.91 -25.70
N TYR A 172 31.33 3.46 -24.66
CA TYR A 172 31.09 4.81 -24.13
C TYR A 172 29.62 5.06 -23.71
N THR A 173 28.98 4.05 -23.12
CA THR A 173 27.61 4.14 -22.58
C THR A 173 27.61 4.57 -21.11
N LYS A 174 26.49 5.15 -20.64
CA LYS A 174 26.35 5.63 -19.26
C LYS A 174 26.12 4.45 -18.32
N PHE A 175 26.94 4.33 -17.28
CA PHE A 175 26.68 3.40 -16.20
C PHE A 175 25.91 4.09 -15.07
N LEU A 176 24.77 3.54 -14.66
CA LEU A 176 23.96 4.03 -13.54
C LEU A 176 23.85 2.99 -12.42
N ILE A 177 23.64 3.42 -11.17
CA ILE A 177 23.43 2.51 -10.04
C ILE A 177 22.13 1.70 -10.18
N ASN A 178 21.09 2.32 -10.75
CA ASN A 178 19.78 1.80 -11.07
C ASN A 178 19.20 2.57 -12.27
N SER A 179 18.01 2.21 -12.75
CA SER A 179 17.27 2.87 -13.84
C SER A 179 17.19 4.40 -13.71
N GLU A 180 16.92 4.90 -12.50
CA GLU A 180 16.74 6.33 -12.21
C GLU A 180 18.07 7.08 -11.92
N GLY A 181 19.19 6.36 -11.81
CA GLY A 181 20.50 6.89 -11.39
C GLY A 181 20.53 7.49 -9.97
N CYS A 182 19.52 7.22 -9.14
CA CYS A 182 19.33 7.85 -7.83
C CYS A 182 18.67 6.94 -6.79
N GLY A 183 18.84 7.28 -5.52
CA GLY A 183 18.13 6.65 -4.41
C GLY A 183 18.48 7.28 -3.07
N TYR A 184 17.96 6.71 -1.98
CA TYR A 184 18.13 7.26 -0.62
C TYR A 184 18.96 6.29 0.25
N PRO A 185 19.81 6.79 1.17
CA PRO A 185 20.46 5.94 2.17
C PRO A 185 19.43 5.23 3.07
N PRO A 186 19.68 3.99 3.52
CA PRO A 186 20.94 3.23 3.39
C PRO A 186 21.06 2.40 2.09
N THR A 187 20.03 2.31 1.26
CA THR A 187 20.07 1.42 0.07
C THR A 187 20.98 1.95 -1.04
N THR A 188 21.08 3.28 -1.14
CA THR A 188 21.99 4.01 -2.05
C THR A 188 23.02 4.79 -1.24
N ASN A 189 24.30 4.57 -1.55
CA ASN A 189 25.43 5.35 -1.06
C ASN A 189 26.39 5.57 -2.23
N CYS A 190 26.53 6.81 -2.67
CA CYS A 190 27.27 7.13 -3.89
C CYS A 190 28.78 7.20 -3.67
N SER A 191 29.23 7.41 -2.43
CA SER A 191 30.67 7.34 -2.09
C SER A 191 31.18 5.91 -2.23
N ILE A 192 30.44 4.92 -1.72
CA ILE A 192 30.78 3.49 -1.86
C ILE A 192 30.69 3.06 -3.32
N PHE A 193 29.64 3.46 -4.05
CA PHE A 193 29.50 3.16 -5.48
C PHE A 193 30.67 3.72 -6.32
N ALA A 194 31.05 4.98 -6.10
CA ALA A 194 32.18 5.59 -6.80
C ALA A 194 33.54 5.02 -6.37
N GLN A 195 33.66 4.45 -5.18
CA GLN A 195 34.85 3.70 -4.79
C GLN A 195 34.90 2.33 -5.49
N GLN A 196 33.78 1.61 -5.55
CA GLN A 196 33.68 0.26 -6.12
C GLN A 196 33.86 0.23 -7.65
N TYR A 197 33.40 1.26 -8.37
CA TYR A 197 33.43 1.28 -9.84
C TYR A 197 34.17 2.49 -10.43
N GLY A 198 34.64 3.44 -9.63
CA GLY A 198 35.32 4.63 -10.14
C GLY A 198 36.81 4.39 -10.44
N PHE A 199 37.61 5.42 -10.18
CA PHE A 199 39.04 5.49 -10.56
C PHE A 199 39.92 4.28 -10.19
N GLN A 200 39.56 3.53 -9.14
CA GLN A 200 40.36 2.40 -8.65
C GLN A 200 40.15 1.11 -9.44
N HIS A 201 39.05 0.99 -10.19
CA HIS A 201 38.62 -0.24 -10.89
C HIS A 201 38.37 -0.03 -12.40
N ILE A 202 39.01 0.99 -12.98
CA ILE A 202 38.98 1.23 -14.44
C ILE A 202 39.65 0.04 -15.15
N GLY A 203 38.96 -0.50 -16.16
CA GLY A 203 39.36 -1.70 -16.89
C GLY A 203 39.01 -3.04 -16.21
N GLU A 204 38.50 -3.06 -14.98
CA GLU A 204 38.10 -4.30 -14.33
C GLU A 204 36.72 -4.76 -14.84
N PRO A 205 36.56 -6.04 -15.26
CA PRO A 205 35.28 -6.57 -15.72
C PRO A 205 34.33 -6.86 -14.56
N PHE A 206 33.08 -6.42 -14.66
CA PHE A 206 32.06 -6.55 -13.62
C PHE A 206 30.66 -6.85 -14.22
N PRO A 207 29.73 -7.44 -13.42
CA PRO A 207 28.38 -7.74 -13.89
C PRO A 207 27.51 -6.48 -13.97
N CYS A 208 26.83 -6.30 -15.10
CA CYS A 208 25.91 -5.21 -15.35
C CYS A 208 24.67 -5.68 -16.12
N TYR A 209 23.59 -4.91 -16.09
CA TYR A 209 22.37 -5.20 -16.84
C TYR A 209 22.16 -4.15 -17.92
N TYR A 210 21.95 -4.59 -19.16
CA TYR A 210 21.71 -3.70 -20.30
C TYR A 210 20.23 -3.62 -20.63
N SER A 211 19.79 -2.45 -21.09
CA SER A 211 18.44 -2.24 -21.60
C SER A 211 18.35 -2.70 -23.06
N ARG A 212 17.29 -3.44 -23.41
CA ARG A 212 17.00 -3.79 -24.81
C ARG A 212 16.34 -2.62 -25.57
N ALA A 213 15.69 -1.69 -24.86
CA ALA A 213 15.06 -0.49 -25.41
C ALA A 213 16.03 0.70 -25.56
N TYR A 214 16.99 0.84 -24.65
CA TYR A 214 17.91 1.98 -24.49
C TYR A 214 19.37 1.50 -24.39
N PRO A 215 20.03 1.15 -25.52
CA PRO A 215 21.40 0.64 -25.50
C PRO A 215 22.45 1.65 -24.98
N GLU A 216 22.10 2.93 -24.90
CA GLU A 216 22.94 4.02 -24.38
C GLU A 216 23.01 4.12 -22.85
N VAL A 217 22.38 3.19 -22.12
CA VAL A 217 22.46 3.08 -20.66
C VAL A 217 22.56 1.62 -20.18
N VAL A 218 23.37 1.41 -19.15
CA VAL A 218 23.47 0.13 -18.42
C VAL A 218 23.43 0.37 -16.91
N ILE A 219 22.89 -0.59 -16.15
CA ILE A 219 22.65 -0.44 -14.71
C ILE A 219 23.41 -1.48 -13.87
N GLY A 220 23.87 -1.08 -12.69
CA GLY A 220 24.61 -1.95 -11.77
C GLY A 220 23.73 -2.81 -10.85
N ARG A 221 22.48 -2.38 -10.59
CA ARG A 221 21.51 -3.14 -9.80
C ARG A 221 20.17 -3.21 -10.52
N TYR A 222 19.73 -4.44 -10.78
CA TYR A 222 18.40 -4.75 -11.31
C TYR A 222 17.65 -5.65 -10.33
N SER A 223 16.36 -5.39 -10.12
CA SER A 223 15.51 -6.13 -9.17
C SER A 223 14.03 -6.05 -9.57
N TRP A 224 13.67 -6.73 -10.66
CA TRP A 224 12.32 -6.65 -11.22
C TRP A 224 11.22 -7.07 -10.23
N GLU A 225 11.39 -8.21 -9.56
CA GLU A 225 10.36 -8.81 -8.68
C GLU A 225 9.98 -7.89 -7.50
N ASN A 226 10.97 -7.34 -6.79
CA ASN A 226 10.73 -6.42 -5.68
C ASN A 226 10.05 -5.14 -6.15
N ASN A 227 10.51 -4.53 -7.23
CA ASN A 227 9.94 -3.28 -7.75
C ASN A 227 8.49 -3.49 -8.22
N LEU A 228 8.22 -4.60 -8.91
CA LEU A 228 6.86 -4.98 -9.32
C LEU A 228 5.94 -5.21 -8.11
N PHE A 229 6.39 -5.94 -7.10
CA PHE A 229 5.60 -6.20 -5.90
C PHE A 229 5.26 -4.91 -5.16
N HIS A 230 6.22 -4.00 -4.99
CA HIS A 230 5.98 -2.71 -4.33
C HIS A 230 5.05 -1.80 -5.14
N LEU A 231 5.22 -1.70 -6.48
CA LEU A 231 4.27 -1.00 -7.36
C LEU A 231 2.85 -1.55 -7.19
N LEU A 232 2.70 -2.87 -7.33
CA LEU A 232 1.40 -3.54 -7.36
C LEU A 232 0.69 -3.41 -6.00
N LEU A 233 1.42 -3.54 -4.89
CA LEU A 233 0.88 -3.34 -3.54
C LEU A 233 0.44 -1.88 -3.30
N SER A 234 1.27 -0.92 -3.74
CA SER A 234 0.99 0.52 -3.63
C SER A 234 -0.19 0.99 -4.51
N LEU A 235 -0.46 0.30 -5.62
CA LEU A 235 -1.64 0.54 -6.46
C LEU A 235 -2.89 -0.13 -5.88
N ILE A 236 -2.83 -1.42 -5.54
CA ILE A 236 -4.02 -2.19 -5.15
C ILE A 236 -4.58 -1.73 -3.80
N ILE A 237 -3.75 -1.46 -2.78
CA ILE A 237 -4.26 -1.14 -1.43
C ILE A 237 -5.16 0.12 -1.45
N PRO A 238 -4.72 1.30 -1.94
CA PRO A 238 -5.56 2.49 -1.95
C PRO A 238 -6.80 2.34 -2.85
N THR A 239 -6.68 1.69 -4.00
CA THR A 239 -7.81 1.47 -4.92
C THR A 239 -8.88 0.57 -4.31
N VAL A 240 -8.50 -0.53 -3.65
CA VAL A 240 -9.45 -1.44 -2.99
C VAL A 240 -10.11 -0.77 -1.78
N LEU A 241 -9.34 -0.07 -0.94
CA LEU A 241 -9.89 0.67 0.21
C LEU A 241 -10.88 1.76 -0.24
N PHE A 242 -10.56 2.50 -1.30
CA PHE A 242 -11.46 3.48 -1.89
C PHE A 242 -12.74 2.83 -2.45
N ALA A 243 -12.61 1.78 -3.26
CA ALA A 243 -13.74 1.09 -3.88
C ALA A 243 -14.70 0.48 -2.85
N LEU A 244 -14.17 -0.16 -1.80
CA LEU A 244 -14.98 -0.71 -0.70
C LEU A 244 -15.68 0.40 0.10
N SER A 245 -14.96 1.49 0.41
CA SER A 245 -15.53 2.61 1.18
C SER A 245 -16.68 3.29 0.43
N ILE A 246 -16.47 3.61 -0.86
CA ILE A 246 -17.51 4.20 -1.70
C ILE A 246 -18.65 3.20 -1.95
N GLY A 247 -18.36 1.91 -2.19
CA GLY A 247 -19.38 0.88 -2.41
C GLY A 247 -20.36 0.73 -1.24
N VAL A 248 -19.85 0.69 0.00
CA VAL A 248 -20.69 0.61 1.21
C VAL A 248 -21.50 1.89 1.42
N LEU A 249 -20.88 3.06 1.23
CA LEU A 249 -21.59 4.35 1.31
C LEU A 249 -22.70 4.46 0.26
N SER A 250 -22.42 4.11 -0.99
CA SER A 250 -23.41 4.09 -2.07
C SER A 250 -24.55 3.13 -1.75
N TYR A 251 -24.27 1.93 -1.23
CA TYR A 251 -25.31 0.99 -0.80
C TYR A 251 -26.20 1.55 0.32
N TRP A 252 -25.61 2.24 1.31
CA TRP A 252 -26.34 2.76 2.47
C TRP A 252 -27.12 4.06 2.27
N TYR A 253 -26.76 4.85 1.25
CA TYR A 253 -27.30 6.20 1.03
C TYR A 253 -27.90 6.41 -0.37
N CYS A 254 -27.87 5.43 -1.28
CA CYS A 254 -28.53 5.54 -2.58
C CYS A 254 -30.02 5.14 -2.50
N PRO A 255 -30.98 6.09 -2.58
CA PRO A 255 -32.40 5.76 -2.55
C PRO A 255 -32.86 4.97 -3.79
N CYS A 256 -32.12 5.05 -4.90
CA CYS A 256 -32.45 4.31 -6.12
C CYS A 256 -32.00 2.83 -6.03
N CYS A 257 -31.02 2.49 -5.18
CA CYS A 257 -30.59 1.09 -4.94
C CYS A 257 -31.55 0.32 -4.03
N ASP A 258 -32.03 0.94 -2.95
CA ASP A 258 -32.92 0.28 -1.98
C ASP A 258 -34.27 -0.11 -2.62
N ASN A 259 -34.82 0.76 -3.47
CA ASN A 259 -36.05 0.49 -4.24
C ASN A 259 -35.86 -0.58 -5.33
N ALA A 260 -34.67 -0.71 -5.91
CA ALA A 260 -34.37 -1.76 -6.89
C ALA A 260 -34.17 -3.13 -6.22
N CYS A 261 -33.50 -3.17 -5.06
CA CYS A 261 -33.23 -4.42 -4.33
C CYS A 261 -34.46 -4.95 -3.58
N ASN A 262 -35.23 -4.10 -2.89
CA ASN A 262 -36.41 -4.55 -2.13
C ASN A 262 -37.56 -5.08 -2.99
N LYS A 263 -37.62 -4.69 -4.28
CA LYS A 263 -38.60 -5.25 -5.24
C LYS A 263 -38.27 -6.70 -5.65
N SER A 264 -37.02 -7.14 -5.49
CA SER A 264 -36.56 -8.48 -5.91
C SER A 264 -36.90 -9.59 -4.90
N SER A 265 -36.78 -9.33 -3.59
CA SER A 265 -36.90 -10.37 -2.55
C SER A 265 -38.34 -10.80 -2.20
N ARG A 266 -39.37 -10.36 -2.93
CA ARG A 266 -40.78 -10.66 -2.61
C ARG A 266 -41.70 -11.03 -3.78
N VAL A 267 -41.18 -11.20 -5.00
CA VAL A 267 -42.00 -11.64 -6.15
C VAL A 267 -41.40 -12.88 -6.78
N TYR A 268 -41.81 -14.04 -6.27
CA TYR A 268 -41.85 -15.26 -7.10
C TYR A 268 -42.86 -15.03 -8.24
N ALA A 269 -42.54 -15.58 -9.41
CA ALA A 269 -43.34 -15.60 -10.64
C ALA A 269 -43.50 -14.27 -11.42
N GLU A 270 -42.78 -14.23 -12.55
CA GLU A 270 -43.22 -13.74 -13.85
C GLU A 270 -43.81 -12.31 -13.98
N LYS A 271 -42.91 -11.32 -14.04
CA LYS A 271 -43.07 -10.26 -15.06
C LYS A 271 -41.73 -9.66 -15.45
N PHE A 272 -41.41 -9.69 -16.74
CA PHE A 272 -40.30 -8.90 -17.29
C PHE A 272 -40.62 -7.41 -17.12
N PRO A 273 -39.73 -6.59 -16.52
CA PRO A 273 -39.99 -5.17 -16.32
C PRO A 273 -40.09 -4.46 -17.67
N THR A 274 -41.06 -3.55 -17.80
CA THR A 274 -41.27 -2.81 -19.05
C THR A 274 -40.16 -1.77 -19.26
N LYS A 275 -39.93 -1.41 -20.53
CA LYS A 275 -38.89 -0.46 -20.96
C LYS A 275 -38.96 0.90 -20.24
N GLU A 276 -40.14 1.27 -19.75
CA GLU A 276 -40.43 2.49 -18.99
C GLU A 276 -39.92 2.44 -17.54
N GLU A 277 -40.02 1.29 -16.86
CA GLU A 277 -39.46 1.11 -15.51
C GLU A 277 -37.92 1.22 -15.53
N ILE A 278 -37.29 0.64 -16.57
CA ILE A 278 -35.84 0.73 -16.80
C ILE A 278 -35.41 2.19 -17.07
N ALA A 279 -36.19 2.93 -17.89
CA ALA A 279 -35.92 4.32 -18.19
C ALA A 279 -36.07 5.26 -16.98
N ASN A 280 -36.99 4.96 -16.05
CA ASN A 280 -37.16 5.73 -14.82
C ASN A 280 -36.04 5.45 -13.80
N CYS A 281 -35.52 4.23 -13.70
CA CYS A 281 -34.32 3.95 -12.89
C CYS A 281 -33.08 4.72 -13.38
N MET A 282 -32.96 5.00 -14.68
CA MET A 282 -31.89 5.85 -15.24
C MET A 282 -32.11 7.37 -15.04
N LYS A 283 -33.28 7.81 -14.54
CA LYS A 283 -33.64 9.22 -14.37
C LYS A 283 -33.83 9.64 -12.90
N CYS A 284 -32.89 9.27 -12.02
CA CYS A 284 -32.79 9.91 -10.70
C CYS A 284 -32.16 11.32 -10.84
N ASN A 285 -32.96 12.33 -11.23
CA ASN A 285 -32.54 13.74 -11.33
C ASN A 285 -32.59 14.44 -9.95
N PRO A 286 -31.53 15.14 -9.48
CA PRO A 286 -31.44 15.68 -8.12
C PRO A 286 -32.12 17.05 -7.99
N GLU A 287 -33.44 17.12 -8.20
CA GLU A 287 -34.24 18.34 -7.96
C GLU A 287 -35.44 18.08 -7.05
N LYS A 288 -35.17 17.97 -5.74
CA LYS A 288 -36.11 18.42 -4.69
C LYS A 288 -35.48 18.62 -3.31
N SER A 289 -34.51 19.55 -3.23
CA SER A 289 -34.32 20.34 -2.01
C SER A 289 -34.89 21.74 -2.24
N ILE A 290 -35.53 22.31 -1.20
CA ILE A 290 -36.05 23.69 -1.15
C ILE A 290 -37.39 23.95 -1.89
N SER A 291 -38.49 23.74 -1.16
CA SER A 291 -39.82 24.40 -1.25
C SER A 291 -40.76 23.59 -0.34
N LEU A 292 -41.61 24.10 0.55
CA LEU A 292 -42.15 25.42 0.94
C LEU A 292 -42.54 25.29 2.45
N ASN A 293 -42.69 26.27 3.34
CA ASN A 293 -43.45 27.53 3.40
C ASN A 293 -42.88 28.34 4.60
N SER A 294 -42.80 29.68 4.60
CA SER A 294 -43.92 30.63 4.74
C SER A 294 -44.77 30.45 6.02
N TYR A 295 -44.31 31.02 7.14
CA TYR A 295 -45.09 31.83 8.08
C TYR A 295 -44.14 32.77 8.84
#